data_AF-A0A0F8A5B8-F1
#
_entry.id   AF-A0A0F8A5B8-F1
#
_cell.length_a   1.000
_cell.length_b   1.000
_cell.length_c   1.000
_cell.angle_alpha   90.00
_cell.angle_beta   90.00
_cell.angle_gamma   90.00
#
_symmetry.space_group_name_H-M   'P 1'
#
loop_
_entity.id
_entity.type
_entity.pdbx_description
1 polymer ?
#
loop_
_entity_poly.entity_id
_entity_poly.type
_entity_poly.pdbx_seq_one_letter_code
_entity_poly.pdbx_strand_id
1 'polypeptide(L)' 'MTAAWRAAGLSYNRYLAITARTVRRCLKEDKRIAAERRGEMELRFAKWESGKQGDVKDLAKANAAAMAEHGS' A
#
# COMPACT_ATOMS: atom_id res chain seq x y z
N MET A 1 -21.38 12.30 9.85
CA MET A 1 -20.91 11.65 8.59
C MET A 1 -19.53 11.07 8.83
N THR A 2 -19.38 9.75 8.79
CA THR A 2 -18.06 9.10 8.77
C THR A 2 -17.47 9.23 7.37
N ALA A 3 -16.20 9.58 7.25
CA ALA A 3 -15.56 9.69 5.95
C ALA A 3 -15.63 8.35 5.17
N ALA A 4 -15.86 8.41 3.86
CA ALA A 4 -16.08 7.22 3.03
C ALA A 4 -14.96 6.16 3.14
N TRP A 5 -13.70 6.60 3.27
CA TRP A 5 -12.56 5.69 3.44
C TRP A 5 -12.58 4.95 4.79
N ARG A 6 -13.08 5.58 5.86
CA ARG A 6 -13.27 4.91 7.15
C ARG A 6 -14.39 3.87 7.08
N ALA A 7 -15.47 4.20 6.38
CA ALA A 7 -16.58 3.27 6.16
C ALA A 7 -16.14 2.04 5.32
N ALA A 8 -15.21 2.23 4.39
CA ALA A 8 -14.60 1.17 3.59
C ALA A 8 -13.51 0.35 4.32
N GLY A 9 -13.35 0.50 5.64
CA GLY A 9 -12.35 -0.23 6.42
C GLY A 9 -10.89 0.15 6.14
N LEU A 10 -10.64 1.25 5.41
CA LEU A 10 -9.28 1.69 5.10
C LEU A 10 -8.65 2.39 6.31
N SER A 11 -7.39 2.06 6.58
CA SER A 11 -6.56 2.88 7.46
C SER A 11 -6.26 4.23 6.80
N TYR A 12 -6.02 5.26 7.62
CA TYR A 12 -5.71 6.60 7.10
C TYR A 12 -4.43 6.60 6.23
N ASN A 13 -3.41 5.84 6.65
CA ASN A 13 -2.17 5.69 5.88
C ASN A 13 -2.43 5.04 4.51
N ARG A 14 -3.34 4.06 4.45
CA ARG A 14 -3.70 3.42 3.19
C ARG A 14 -4.45 4.38 2.26
N TYR A 15 -5.38 5.16 2.81
CA TYR A 15 -6.08 6.20 2.06
C TYR A 15 -5.09 7.21 1.44
N LEU A 16 -4.15 7.74 2.22
CA LEU A 16 -3.12 8.67 1.73
C LEU A 16 -2.23 8.05 0.66
N ALA A 17 -1.82 6.79 0.82
CA ALA A 17 -0.98 6.11 -0.16
C ALA A 17 -1.68 5.96 -1.53
N ILE A 18 -2.98 5.66 -1.52
CA ILE A 18 -3.80 5.53 -2.74
C ILE A 18 -3.97 6.89 -3.41
N THR A 19 -4.40 7.91 -2.67
CA THR A 19 -4.61 9.25 -3.25
C THR A 19 -3.32 9.85 -3.80
N ALA A 20 -2.19 9.70 -3.10
CA ALA A 20 -0.88 10.14 -3.58
C ALA A 20 -0.47 9.42 -4.87
N ARG A 21 -0.72 8.11 -5.00
CA ARG A 21 -0.44 7.37 -6.24
C ARG A 21 -1.26 7.92 -7.41
N THR A 22 -2.55 8.18 -7.19
CA THR A 22 -3.44 8.74 -8.22
C THR A 22 -2.96 10.11 -8.68
N VAL A 23 -2.60 11.00 -7.75
CA VAL A 23 -2.11 12.35 -8.08
C VAL A 23 -0.81 12.32 -8.88
N ARG A 24 0.13 11.41 -8.57
CA ARG A 24 1.38 11.27 -9.34
C ARG A 24 1.13 10.94 -10.81
N ARG A 25 0.13 10.10 -11.09
CA ARG A 25 -0.24 9.71 -12.45
C ARG A 25 -0.87 10.83 -13.26
N CYS A 26 -1.40 11.86 -12.61
CA CYS A 26 -1.97 13.04 -13.26
C CYS A 26 -0.93 14.09 -13.65
N LEU A 27 0.34 13.94 -13.24
CA LEU A 27 1.41 14.88 -13.59
C LEU A 27 1.86 14.72 -15.04
N LYS A 28 2.38 15.81 -15.61
CA LYS A 28 3.08 15.79 -16.91
C LYS A 28 4.33 14.91 -16.83
N GLU A 29 4.71 14.30 -17.96
CA GLU A 29 5.78 13.30 -18.07
C GLU A 29 7.06 13.67 -17.30
N ASP A 30 7.59 14.86 -17.55
CA ASP A 30 8.85 15.34 -16.95
C ASP A 30 8.85 15.32 -15.41
N LYS A 31 7.68 15.57 -14.80
CA LYS A 31 7.51 15.59 -13.35
C LYS A 31 7.02 14.25 -12.82
N ARG A 32 6.30 13.48 -13.64
CA ARG A 32 5.81 12.14 -13.31
C ARG A 32 6.98 11.19 -13.06
N ILE A 33 7.99 11.16 -13.93
CA ILE A 33 9.15 10.25 -13.80
C ILE A 33 9.84 10.42 -12.43
N ALA A 34 10.08 11.66 -12.02
CA ALA A 34 10.70 11.95 -10.72
C ALA A 34 9.79 11.60 -9.54
N ALA A 35 8.48 11.76 -9.70
CA ALA A 35 7.49 11.48 -8.66
C ALA A 35 7.18 9.98 -8.50
N GLU A 36 7.22 9.21 -9.59
CA GLU A 36 6.92 7.78 -9.62
C GLU A 36 7.94 6.95 -8.84
N ARG A 37 9.21 7.35 -8.85
CA ARG A 37 10.28 6.71 -8.04
C ARG A 37 9.94 6.69 -6.54
N ARG A 38 9.13 7.62 -6.04
CA ARG A 38 8.70 7.65 -4.62
C ARG A 38 7.64 6.60 -4.29
N GLY A 39 7.05 5.97 -5.31
CA GLY A 39 6.03 4.93 -5.16
C GLY A 39 6.62 3.51 -5.10
N GLU A 40 7.90 3.35 -5.42
CA GLU A 40 8.60 2.07 -5.37
C GLU A 40 8.93 1.70 -3.93
N MET A 41 8.58 0.48 -3.52
CA MET A 41 8.84 -0.03 -2.19
C MET A 41 9.09 -1.54 -2.26
N GLU A 42 10.35 -1.93 -2.12
CA GLU A 42 10.78 -3.32 -2.02
C GLU A 42 11.06 -3.67 -0.55
N LEU A 43 9.99 -3.83 0.23
CA LEU A 43 10.11 -4.23 1.63
C LEU A 43 9.75 -5.70 1.79
N ARG A 44 10.55 -6.43 2.57
CA ARG A 44 10.24 -7.79 3.01
C ARG A 44 10.06 -7.80 4.52
N PHE A 45 9.08 -8.55 5.00
CA PHE A 45 8.78 -8.68 6.43
C PHE A 45 8.64 -10.14 6.82
N ALA A 46 9.02 -10.47 8.05
CA ALA A 46 8.76 -11.77 8.66
C ALA A 46 8.01 -11.54 9.96
N LYS A 47 6.91 -12.25 10.17
CA LYS A 47 6.19 -12.21 11.44
C LYS A 47 6.94 -13.08 12.43
N TRP A 48 7.31 -12.52 13.58
CA TRP A 48 7.90 -13.29 14.68
C TRP A 48 6.81 -13.66 15.67
N GLU A 49 6.71 -14.94 16.01
CA GLU A 49 5.76 -15.45 17.00
C GLU A 49 6.45 -16.46 17.90
N SER A 50 6.21 -16.37 19.21
CA SER A 50 6.81 -17.28 20.21
C SER A 50 8.33 -17.47 20.05
N GLY A 51 9.05 -16.40 19.72
CA GLY A 51 10.51 -16.39 19.56
C GLY A 51 11.02 -17.02 18.27
N LYS A 52 10.15 -17.44 17.34
CA LYS A 52 10.54 -18.00 16.04
C LYS A 52 10.21 -17.02 14.92
N GLN A 53 11.16 -16.84 14.02
CA GLN A 53 10.96 -16.10 12.78
C GLN A 53 10.06 -16.92 11.84
N GLY A 54 8.92 -16.37 11.47
CA GLY A 54 8.07 -16.93 10.42
C GLY A 54 8.58 -16.60 9.02
N ASP A 55 7.80 -16.97 8.00
CA ASP A 55 8.21 -16.82 6.61
C ASP A 55 8.43 -15.35 6.21
N VAL A 56 9.53 -15.10 5.50
CA VAL A 56 9.84 -13.79 4.92
C VAL A 56 8.94 -13.57 3.70
N LYS A 57 7.96 -12.69 3.84
CA LYS A 57 7.03 -12.31 2.78
C LYS A 57 7.41 -10.96 2.20
N ASP A 58 7.21 -10.83 0.89
CA ASP A 58 7.27 -9.54 0.21
C ASP A 58 6.04 -8.69 0.58
N LEU A 59 6.25 -7.43 0.95
CA LEU A 59 5.19 -6.54 1.40
C LEU A 59 4.22 -6.17 0.26
N ALA A 60 4.72 -6.00 -0.97
CA ALA A 60 3.87 -5.67 -2.11
C ALA A 60 2.94 -6.84 -2.44
N LYS A 61 3.47 -8.06 -2.45
CA LYS A 61 2.69 -9.30 -2.67
C LYS A 61 1.68 -9.54 -1.56
N ALA A 62 2.06 -9.36 -0.29
CA ALA A 62 1.15 -9.52 0.84
C ALA A 62 0.00 -8.49 0.81
N ASN A 63 0.28 -7.24 0.45
CA ASN A 63 -0.74 -6.21 0.28
C ASN A 63 -1.70 -6.52 -0.89
N ALA A 64 -1.20 -7.08 -1.99
CA ALA A 64 -2.06 -7.48 -3.12
C ALA A 64 -3.02 -8.62 -2.75
N ALA A 65 -2.54 -9.63 -1.99
CA ALA A 65 -3.36 -10.72 -1.50
C ALA A 65 -4.48 -10.23 -0.56
N ALA A 66 -4.14 -9.38 0.42
CA ALA A 66 -5.12 -8.80 1.34
C ALA A 66 -6.22 -7.99 0.61
N MET A 67 -5.87 -7.30 -0.48
CA MET A 67 -6.86 -6.56 -1.28
C MET A 67 -7.84 -7.49 -2.01
N ALA A 68 -7.40 -8.68 -2.43
CA ALA A 68 -8.28 -9.66 -3.07
C ALA A 68 -9.26 -10.29 -2.07
N GLU A 69 -8.81 -10.55 -0.84
CA GLU A 69 -9.64 -11.12 0.23
C GLU A 69 -10.72 -10.14 0.71
N HIS A 70 -10.42 -8.84 0.78
CA HIS A 70 -11.38 -7.81 1.22
C HIS A 70 -12.32 -7.28 0.11
N GLY A 71 -12.20 -7.78 -1.13
CA GLY A 71 -13.05 -7.42 -2.27
C GLY A 71 -14.23 -8.37 -2.51
N SER A 72 -14.52 -9.26 -1.55
CA SER A 72 -15.62 -10.25 -1.60
C SER A 72 -16.83 -9.79 -0.79
#